data_AF-A0A1A8UFZ3-F1
#
_entry.id   AF-A0A1A8UFZ3-F1
#
_cell.length_a   1.000
_cell.length_b   1.000
_cell.length_c   1.000
_cell.angle_alpha   90.00
_cell.angle_beta   90.00
_cell.angle_gamma   90.00
#
_symmetry.space_group_name_H-M   'P 1'
#
loop_
_entity.id
_entity.type
_entity.pdbx_description
1 polymer ?
#
loop_
_entity_poly.entity_id
_entity_poly.type
_entity_poly.pdbx_seq_one_letter_code
_entity_poly.pdbx_strand_id
1 'polypeptide(L)'
;MKKQFNRMRQLANQTVGRAEKTEVLSDDLLQVEKRLELVKQVSHSAHKKLTACLQGQQGVDVDKKSVRSPSKKLPLTTLAQCLVEGAVVLGDETLLGKMLKLCGETQDKLAQELILFELTTEKDVIEPLSDLAEVEIPNIQKQRKHLAKLVLDMDSARTRFYQSSKSSGMSSTLQPTGAKADHLREEMEEAANRMEICRDQLSADMYSFVAKEIDYASYFQTLIEAQAEYHRKSLELLQSVLPLIKAHQESWVEKPCYGKPLEEHLALSERDIAFPIEACVTMLLECGMQEE
;
A
#
# COMPACT_ATOMS: atom_id res chain seq x y z
N MET A 1 -36.64 36.44 -36.75
CA MET A 1 -35.97 35.17 -37.09
C MET A 1 -34.45 35.25 -37.30
N LYS A 2 -33.88 36.26 -37.99
CA LYS A 2 -32.41 36.37 -38.22
C LYS A 2 -31.53 36.39 -36.95
N LYS A 3 -31.99 37.01 -35.84
CA LYS A 3 -31.24 37.03 -34.57
C LYS A 3 -31.11 35.65 -33.91
N GLN A 4 -32.17 34.84 -33.92
CA GLN A 4 -32.12 33.48 -33.37
C GLN A 4 -31.27 32.55 -34.24
N PHE A 5 -31.35 32.69 -35.56
CA PHE A 5 -30.51 31.94 -36.50
C PHE A 5 -29.01 32.25 -36.31
N ASN A 6 -28.64 33.52 -36.12
CA ASN A 6 -27.25 33.89 -35.84
C ASN A 6 -26.76 33.37 -34.49
N ARG A 7 -27.63 33.39 -33.46
CA ARG A 7 -27.30 32.85 -32.12
C ARG A 7 -27.12 31.33 -32.15
N MET A 8 -27.97 30.64 -32.90
CA MET A 8 -27.91 29.19 -33.09
C MET A 8 -26.71 28.77 -33.95
N ARG A 9 -26.33 29.58 -34.95
CA ARG A 9 -25.09 29.40 -35.74
C ARG A 9 -23.83 29.65 -34.91
N GLN A 10 -23.88 30.60 -33.97
CA GLN A 10 -22.77 30.90 -33.06
C GLN A 10 -22.57 29.77 -32.04
N LEU A 11 -23.66 29.22 -31.50
CA LEU A 11 -23.64 28.02 -30.65
C LEU A 11 -23.16 26.80 -31.44
N ALA A 12 -23.65 26.58 -32.67
CA ALA A 12 -23.20 25.48 -33.51
C ALA A 12 -21.71 25.58 -33.90
N ASN A 13 -21.18 26.78 -34.14
CA ASN A 13 -19.74 26.97 -34.35
C ASN A 13 -18.91 26.77 -33.07
N GLN A 14 -19.48 27.05 -31.89
CA GLN A 14 -18.84 26.72 -30.59
C GLN A 14 -18.89 25.22 -30.27
N THR A 15 -19.90 24.50 -30.72
CA THR A 15 -20.10 23.07 -30.41
C THR A 15 -19.60 22.12 -31.50
N VAL A 16 -19.51 22.54 -32.77
CA VAL A 16 -19.28 21.67 -33.95
C VAL A 16 -18.14 22.18 -34.87
N GLY A 17 -17.61 23.38 -34.63
CA GLY A 17 -16.38 23.81 -35.29
C GLY A 17 -15.21 22.98 -34.78
N ARG A 18 -14.68 22.08 -35.62
CA ARG A 18 -13.27 21.65 -35.51
C ARG A 18 -12.42 22.91 -35.61
N ALA A 19 -12.21 23.60 -34.51
CA ALA A 19 -10.98 24.34 -34.31
C ALA A 19 -9.87 23.31 -34.58
N GLU A 20 -8.96 23.61 -35.51
CA GLU A 20 -7.70 22.89 -35.57
C GLU A 20 -7.19 22.84 -34.14
N LYS A 21 -7.05 21.63 -33.60
CA LYS A 21 -6.73 21.46 -32.18
C LYS A 21 -5.36 22.06 -32.02
N THR A 22 -5.26 23.25 -31.44
CA THR A 22 -3.97 23.93 -31.26
C THR A 22 -3.06 22.97 -30.49
N GLU A 23 -2.10 22.37 -31.19
CA GLU A 23 -1.16 21.41 -30.64
C GLU A 23 -0.16 22.20 -29.78
N VAL A 24 -0.39 22.18 -28.48
CA VAL A 24 0.41 22.93 -27.49
C VAL A 24 1.38 22.06 -26.71
N LEU A 25 1.30 20.73 -26.87
CA LEU A 25 2.24 19.78 -26.27
C LEU A 25 2.97 19.06 -27.38
N SER A 26 4.26 18.83 -27.17
CA SER A 26 5.10 18.01 -28.03
C SER A 26 4.78 16.52 -27.88
N ASP A 27 5.18 15.71 -28.88
CA ASP A 27 4.87 14.27 -28.92
C ASP A 27 5.41 13.49 -27.71
N ASP A 28 6.57 13.88 -27.20
CA ASP A 28 7.18 13.33 -25.99
C ASP A 28 6.31 13.60 -24.74
N LEU A 29 5.79 14.81 -24.58
CA LEU A 29 4.87 15.15 -23.49
C LEU A 29 3.54 14.39 -23.61
N LEU A 30 3.03 14.17 -24.83
CA LEU A 30 1.86 13.31 -25.04
C LEU A 30 2.13 11.85 -24.64
N GLN A 31 3.34 11.35 -24.88
CA GLN A 31 3.76 10.03 -24.41
C GLN A 31 3.83 9.97 -22.87
N VAL A 32 4.35 11.01 -22.23
CA VAL A 32 4.37 11.13 -20.76
C VAL A 32 2.95 11.20 -20.20
N GLU A 33 2.00 11.90 -20.85
CA GLU A 33 0.58 11.93 -20.45
C GLU A 33 -0.03 10.52 -20.42
N LYS A 34 0.24 9.71 -21.44
CA LYS A 34 -0.20 8.30 -21.47
C LYS A 34 0.44 7.48 -20.35
N ARG A 35 1.73 7.72 -20.07
CA ARG A 35 2.47 7.03 -19.02
C ARG A 35 1.92 7.36 -17.63
N LEU A 36 1.58 8.62 -17.36
CA LEU A 36 0.97 9.06 -16.11
C LEU A 36 -0.29 8.24 -15.77
N GLU A 37 -1.16 8.01 -16.75
CA GLU A 37 -2.39 7.23 -16.54
C GLU A 37 -2.09 5.76 -16.19
N LEU A 38 -1.12 5.15 -16.88
CA LEU A 38 -0.71 3.76 -16.59
C LEU A 38 -0.10 3.63 -15.19
N VAL A 39 0.82 4.54 -14.83
CA VAL A 39 1.44 4.55 -13.49
C VAL A 39 0.38 4.75 -12.43
N LYS A 40 -0.56 5.71 -12.61
CA LYS A 40 -1.66 5.91 -11.67
C LYS A 40 -2.49 4.65 -11.45
N GLN A 41 -2.88 3.98 -12.54
CA GLN A 41 -3.66 2.75 -12.46
C GLN A 41 -2.92 1.66 -11.69
N VAL A 42 -1.64 1.43 -12.00
CA VAL A 42 -0.81 0.42 -11.35
C VAL A 42 -0.58 0.76 -9.88
N SER A 43 -0.18 2.00 -9.56
CA SER A 43 0.07 2.45 -8.20
C SER A 43 -1.18 2.35 -7.33
N HIS A 44 -2.35 2.78 -7.84
CA HIS A 44 -3.62 2.67 -7.11
C HIS A 44 -4.00 1.20 -6.86
N SER A 45 -3.84 0.34 -7.87
CA SER A 45 -4.12 -1.10 -7.74
C SER A 45 -3.16 -1.76 -6.74
N ALA A 46 -1.86 -1.45 -6.82
CA ALA A 46 -0.84 -1.98 -5.93
C ALA A 46 -1.10 -1.55 -4.48
N HIS A 47 -1.30 -0.24 -4.25
CA HIS A 47 -1.70 0.32 -2.96
C HIS A 47 -2.88 -0.46 -2.36
N LYS A 48 -4.00 -0.55 -3.09
CA LYS A 48 -5.22 -1.22 -2.60
C LYS A 48 -4.99 -2.69 -2.25
N LYS A 49 -4.19 -3.42 -3.03
CA LYS A 49 -3.90 -4.84 -2.81
C LYS A 49 -2.92 -5.05 -1.64
N LEU A 50 -1.90 -4.20 -1.52
CA LEU A 50 -0.94 -4.25 -0.42
C LEU A 50 -1.61 -3.92 0.90
N THR A 51 -2.46 -2.89 0.96
CA THR A 51 -3.27 -2.58 2.14
C THR A 51 -4.13 -3.76 2.58
N ALA A 52 -4.71 -4.50 1.63
CA ALA A 52 -5.52 -5.68 1.94
C ALA A 52 -4.70 -6.90 2.42
N CYS A 53 -3.37 -6.88 2.25
CA CYS A 53 -2.48 -7.92 2.78
C CYS A 53 -2.07 -7.66 4.23
N LEU A 54 -2.22 -6.44 4.74
CA LEU A 54 -1.93 -6.11 6.13
C LEU A 54 -3.00 -6.73 7.04
N GLN A 55 -2.55 -7.35 8.12
CA GLN A 55 -3.41 -7.97 9.14
C GLN A 55 -3.70 -6.99 10.29
N GLY A 56 -2.88 -5.95 10.46
CA GLY A 56 -2.95 -4.94 11.51
C GLY A 56 -3.92 -3.77 11.28
N GLN A 57 -4.50 -3.63 10.07
CA GLN A 57 -5.53 -2.62 9.72
C GLN A 57 -6.51 -3.23 8.69
N GLN A 58 -7.81 -2.93 8.58
CA GLN A 58 -8.77 -2.04 9.26
C GLN A 58 -10.16 -2.70 9.12
N GLY A 59 -11.05 -2.50 10.10
CA GLY A 59 -12.48 -2.72 9.86
C GLY A 59 -12.98 -1.70 8.84
N VAL A 60 -13.91 -2.14 8.00
CA VAL A 60 -14.70 -1.31 7.09
C VAL A 60 -15.06 0.02 7.76
N ASP A 61 -14.76 1.12 7.05
CA ASP A 61 -15.30 2.48 7.18
C ASP A 61 -14.42 3.60 7.78
N VAL A 62 -14.68 4.79 7.23
CA VAL A 62 -14.43 6.17 7.67
C VAL A 62 -13.13 6.88 7.26
N ASP A 63 -13.28 7.73 6.24
CA ASP A 63 -12.98 9.16 6.28
C ASP A 63 -12.31 9.70 7.57
N LYS A 64 -11.27 10.53 7.38
CA LYS A 64 -10.60 11.41 8.37
C LYS A 64 -9.47 10.81 9.19
N LYS A 65 -8.27 11.34 8.90
CA LYS A 65 -7.25 11.83 9.84
C LYS A 65 -7.59 11.58 11.32
N SER A 66 -7.14 10.45 11.87
CA SER A 66 -6.93 10.32 13.31
C SER A 66 -5.67 9.52 13.58
N VAL A 67 -4.73 10.20 14.22
CA VAL A 67 -3.65 9.67 15.04
C VAL A 67 -4.10 8.40 15.76
N ARG A 68 -3.32 7.31 15.58
CA ARG A 68 -3.27 6.11 16.42
C ARG A 68 -4.63 5.58 16.90
N SER A 69 -5.26 4.68 16.15
CA SER A 69 -6.20 3.74 16.76
C SER A 69 -5.41 2.57 17.36
N PRO A 70 -5.35 2.44 18.70
CA PRO A 70 -4.70 1.30 19.32
C PRO A 70 -5.53 0.04 19.03
N SER A 71 -4.86 -0.99 18.55
CA SER A 71 -5.20 -2.40 18.82
C SER A 71 -6.53 -2.94 18.29
N LYS A 72 -6.61 -3.25 16.99
CA LYS A 72 -7.07 -4.62 16.67
C LYS A 72 -5.83 -5.49 16.84
N LYS A 73 -5.77 -6.23 17.95
CA LYS A 73 -4.67 -7.15 18.23
C LYS A 73 -4.56 -8.11 17.05
N LEU A 74 -3.36 -8.28 16.50
CA LEU A 74 -3.12 -9.29 15.45
C LEU A 74 -3.65 -10.64 15.94
N PRO A 75 -4.24 -11.47 15.03
CA PRO A 75 -4.64 -12.82 15.39
C PRO A 75 -3.49 -13.60 16.05
N LEU A 76 -2.25 -13.37 15.61
CA LEU A 76 -1.06 -13.98 16.17
C LEU A 76 -0.78 -13.57 17.63
N THR A 77 -0.97 -12.29 17.98
CA THR A 77 -0.89 -11.82 19.38
C THR A 77 -1.96 -12.48 20.25
N THR A 78 -3.15 -12.70 19.69
CA THR A 78 -4.24 -13.37 20.41
C THR A 78 -3.92 -14.85 20.66
N LEU A 79 -3.33 -15.54 19.68
CA LEU A 79 -2.82 -16.90 19.85
C LEU A 79 -1.72 -16.96 20.91
N ALA A 80 -0.74 -16.05 20.85
CA ALA A 80 0.33 -15.97 21.83
C ALA A 80 -0.20 -15.87 23.26
N GLN A 81 -1.16 -14.96 23.49
CA GLN A 81 -1.82 -14.80 24.78
C GLN A 81 -2.55 -16.07 25.23
N CYS A 82 -3.32 -16.71 24.34
CA CYS A 82 -4.04 -17.94 24.64
C CYS A 82 -3.08 -19.08 25.07
N LEU A 83 -1.94 -19.21 24.41
CA LEU A 83 -0.93 -20.22 24.75
C LEU A 83 -0.30 -19.95 26.12
N VAL A 84 0.05 -18.69 26.42
CA VAL A 84 0.60 -18.31 27.73
C VAL A 84 -0.42 -18.54 28.85
N GLU A 85 -1.68 -18.18 28.64
CA GLU A 85 -2.76 -18.44 29.60
C GLU A 85 -2.97 -19.95 29.80
N GLY A 86 -2.97 -20.74 28.73
CA GLY A 86 -3.03 -22.20 28.80
C GLY A 86 -1.87 -22.81 29.59
N ALA A 87 -0.67 -22.25 29.47
CA ALA A 87 0.49 -22.67 30.26
C ALA A 87 0.28 -22.43 31.76
N VAL A 88 -0.31 -21.28 32.15
CA VAL A 88 -0.64 -20.98 33.54
C VAL A 88 -1.65 -21.98 34.10
N VAL A 89 -2.65 -22.37 33.30
CA VAL A 89 -3.67 -23.37 33.71
C VAL A 89 -3.06 -24.74 33.93
N LEU A 90 -2.15 -25.18 33.05
CA LEU A 90 -1.49 -26.49 33.18
C LEU A 90 -0.36 -26.52 34.21
N GLY A 91 0.23 -25.37 34.52
CA GLY A 91 1.37 -25.23 35.42
C GLY A 91 2.71 -25.69 34.80
N ASP A 92 3.79 -25.20 35.39
CA ASP A 92 5.16 -25.46 34.93
C ASP A 92 5.66 -26.87 35.32
N GLU A 93 4.87 -27.65 36.06
CA GLU A 93 5.18 -29.05 36.43
C GLU A 93 4.86 -30.06 35.32
N THR A 94 4.29 -29.61 34.19
CA THR A 94 3.99 -30.47 33.05
C THR A 94 4.83 -30.08 31.84
N LEU A 95 5.25 -31.06 31.03
CA LEU A 95 5.94 -30.79 29.76
C LEU A 95 5.08 -29.91 28.87
N LEU A 96 3.78 -30.21 28.80
CA LEU A 96 2.83 -29.46 27.97
C LEU A 96 2.73 -28.00 28.41
N GLY A 97 2.66 -27.70 29.72
CA GLY A 97 2.66 -26.33 30.24
C GLY A 97 3.94 -25.57 29.85
N LYS A 98 5.12 -26.17 30.04
CA LYS A 98 6.40 -25.59 29.59
C LYS A 98 6.42 -25.33 28.07
N MET A 99 5.91 -26.27 27.27
CA MET A 99 5.83 -26.12 25.80
C MET A 99 4.88 -25.01 25.39
N LEU A 100 3.69 -24.92 26.01
CA LEU A 100 2.74 -23.85 25.75
C LEU A 100 3.33 -22.48 26.06
N LYS A 101 4.05 -22.34 27.17
CA LYS A 101 4.71 -21.09 27.56
C LYS A 101 5.76 -20.66 26.53
N LEU A 102 6.70 -21.56 26.21
CA LEU A 102 7.76 -21.29 25.24
C LEU A 102 7.20 -20.95 23.86
N CYS A 103 6.19 -21.70 23.41
CA CYS A 103 5.50 -21.42 22.15
C CYS A 103 4.77 -20.07 22.20
N GLY A 104 4.05 -19.76 23.27
CA GLY A 104 3.34 -18.49 23.43
C GLY A 104 4.26 -17.28 23.39
N GLU A 105 5.37 -17.31 24.14
CA GLU A 105 6.41 -16.27 24.10
C GLU A 105 7.05 -16.12 22.71
N THR A 106 7.21 -17.23 21.99
CA THR A 106 7.74 -17.23 20.62
C THR A 106 6.74 -16.62 19.63
N GLN A 107 5.45 -16.96 19.75
CA GLN A 107 4.38 -16.38 18.92
C GLN A 107 4.24 -14.88 19.18
N ASP A 108 4.42 -14.41 20.42
CA ASP A 108 4.38 -12.98 20.73
C ASP A 108 5.52 -12.23 20.01
N LYS A 109 6.75 -12.75 20.07
CA LYS A 109 7.89 -12.17 19.34
C LYS A 109 7.68 -12.19 17.82
N LEU A 110 7.14 -13.26 17.26
CA LEU A 110 6.78 -13.32 15.83
C LEU A 110 5.71 -12.28 15.47
N ALA A 111 4.74 -12.04 16.35
CA ALA A 111 3.74 -11.00 16.17
C ALA A 111 4.38 -9.60 16.18
N GLN A 112 5.38 -9.35 17.04
CA GLN A 112 6.11 -8.08 17.06
C GLN A 112 6.88 -7.84 15.74
N GLU A 113 7.55 -8.86 15.21
CA GLU A 113 8.22 -8.76 13.90
C GLU A 113 7.22 -8.50 12.76
N LEU A 114 6.03 -9.13 12.81
CA LEU A 114 4.97 -8.88 11.83
C LEU A 114 4.43 -7.44 11.93
N ILE A 115 4.21 -6.91 13.14
CA ILE A 115 3.79 -5.51 13.33
C ILE A 115 4.82 -4.54 12.73
N LEU A 116 6.11 -4.78 12.97
CA LEU A 116 7.17 -3.92 12.45
C LEU A 116 7.22 -3.95 10.92
N PHE A 117 7.09 -5.14 10.33
CA PHE A 117 7.00 -5.33 8.88
C PHE A 117 5.81 -4.57 8.28
N GLU A 118 4.63 -4.72 8.86
CA GLU A 118 3.41 -4.07 8.37
C GLU A 118 3.50 -2.55 8.49
N LEU A 119 4.02 -2.03 9.61
CA LEU A 119 4.23 -0.59 9.80
C LEU A 119 5.23 -0.01 8.77
N THR A 120 6.33 -0.73 8.52
CA THR A 120 7.34 -0.31 7.55
C THR A 120 6.76 -0.32 6.13
N THR A 121 6.01 -1.37 5.78
CA THR A 121 5.34 -1.49 4.47
C THR A 121 4.26 -0.43 4.27
N GLU A 122 3.47 -0.14 5.31
CA GLU A 122 2.45 0.90 5.29
C GLU A 122 3.08 2.26 4.97
N LYS A 123 4.08 2.66 5.76
CA LYS A 123 4.70 3.97 5.68
C LYS A 123 5.60 4.17 4.45
N ASP A 124 6.46 3.20 4.16
CA ASP A 124 7.54 3.40 3.18
C ASP A 124 7.19 2.87 1.78
N VAL A 125 6.01 2.25 1.61
CA VAL A 125 5.53 1.73 0.32
C VAL A 125 4.07 2.13 0.04
N ILE A 126 3.13 1.77 0.92
CA ILE A 126 1.69 1.93 0.66
C ILE A 126 1.27 3.40 0.64
N GLU A 127 1.71 4.20 1.61
CA GLU A 127 1.47 5.65 1.67
C GLU A 127 2.05 6.38 0.44
N PRO A 128 3.34 6.20 0.06
CA PRO A 128 3.90 6.80 -1.15
C PRO A 128 3.17 6.41 -2.45
N LEU A 129 2.72 5.15 -2.59
CA LEU A 129 1.92 4.73 -3.74
C LEU A 129 0.55 5.39 -3.77
N SER A 130 -0.05 5.61 -2.60
CA SER A 130 -1.31 6.36 -2.45
C SER A 130 -1.12 7.81 -2.87
N ASP A 131 -0.12 8.50 -2.33
CA ASP A 131 0.18 9.90 -2.64
C ASP A 131 0.46 10.09 -4.13
N LEU A 132 1.21 9.17 -4.74
CA LEU A 132 1.47 9.18 -6.18
C LEU A 132 0.17 9.09 -7.00
N ALA A 133 -0.71 8.16 -6.64
CA ALA A 133 -1.94 7.88 -7.40
C ALA A 133 -3.07 8.90 -7.15
N GLU A 134 -3.16 9.45 -5.94
CA GLU A 134 -4.28 10.26 -5.46
C GLU A 134 -3.94 11.76 -5.38
N VAL A 135 -2.67 12.13 -5.31
CA VAL A 135 -2.22 13.52 -5.16
C VAL A 135 -1.36 13.97 -6.33
N GLU A 136 -0.18 13.37 -6.53
CA GLU A 136 0.80 13.85 -7.51
C GLU A 136 0.26 13.79 -8.94
N ILE A 137 -0.14 12.60 -9.41
CA ILE A 137 -0.62 12.44 -10.78
C ILE A 137 -1.92 13.23 -11.04
N PRO A 138 -2.94 13.20 -10.14
CA PRO A 138 -4.13 14.02 -10.31
C PRO A 138 -3.87 15.54 -10.39
N ASN A 139 -2.86 16.06 -9.70
CA ASN A 139 -2.48 17.46 -9.79
C ASN A 139 -1.93 17.82 -11.18
N ILE A 140 -1.05 16.99 -11.75
CA ILE A 140 -0.57 17.16 -13.13
C ILE A 140 -1.75 17.09 -14.12
N GLN A 141 -2.64 16.10 -13.94
CA GLN A 141 -3.85 15.96 -14.77
C GLN A 141 -4.79 17.18 -14.67
N LYS A 142 -4.87 17.81 -13.49
CA LYS A 142 -5.67 19.03 -13.29
C LYS A 142 -5.07 20.22 -14.03
N GLN A 143 -3.76 20.42 -13.98
CA GLN A 143 -3.07 21.44 -14.76
C GLN A 143 -3.23 21.20 -16.26
N ARG A 144 -3.15 19.95 -16.72
CA ARG A 144 -3.40 19.57 -18.12
C ARG A 144 -4.80 19.98 -18.62
N LYS A 145 -5.83 19.79 -17.78
CA LYS A 145 -7.19 20.26 -18.04
C LYS A 145 -7.28 21.80 -18.02
N HIS A 146 -6.53 22.45 -17.13
CA HIS A 146 -6.47 23.90 -17.07
C HIS A 146 -5.84 24.50 -18.34
N LEU A 147 -4.73 23.93 -18.82
CA LEU A 147 -4.10 24.31 -20.08
C LEU A 147 -5.08 24.20 -21.25
N ALA A 148 -5.84 23.11 -21.33
CA ALA A 148 -6.86 22.94 -22.38
C ALA A 148 -7.90 24.06 -22.38
N LYS A 149 -8.29 24.57 -21.20
CA LYS A 149 -9.18 25.73 -21.09
C LYS A 149 -8.50 27.02 -21.56
N LEU A 150 -7.26 27.26 -21.15
CA LEU A 150 -6.51 28.46 -21.55
C LEU A 150 -6.26 28.53 -23.06
N VAL A 151 -6.05 27.38 -23.71
CA VAL A 151 -5.98 27.30 -25.18
C VAL A 151 -7.27 27.78 -25.83
N LEU A 152 -8.44 27.34 -25.34
CA LEU A 152 -9.73 27.80 -25.85
C LEU A 152 -9.96 29.30 -25.61
N ASP A 153 -9.56 29.81 -24.43
CA ASP A 153 -9.66 31.23 -24.10
C ASP A 153 -8.77 32.09 -25.02
N MET A 154 -7.53 31.64 -25.29
CA MET A 154 -6.60 32.28 -26.22
C MET A 154 -7.14 32.25 -27.66
N ASP A 155 -7.61 31.11 -28.16
CA ASP A 155 -8.19 30.98 -29.51
C ASP A 155 -9.43 31.87 -29.68
N SER A 156 -10.24 32.01 -28.63
CA SER A 156 -11.39 32.92 -28.57
C SER A 156 -10.97 34.40 -28.60
N ALA A 157 -9.98 34.80 -27.79
CA ALA A 157 -9.44 36.16 -27.78
C ALA A 157 -8.82 36.53 -29.13
N ARG A 158 -8.03 35.61 -29.71
CA ARG A 158 -7.43 35.72 -31.04
C ARG A 158 -8.49 35.90 -32.14
N THR A 159 -9.55 35.10 -32.10
CA THR A 159 -10.68 35.22 -33.04
C THR A 159 -11.38 36.57 -32.92
N ARG A 160 -11.66 37.04 -31.69
CA ARG A 160 -12.28 38.35 -31.43
C ARG A 160 -11.42 39.51 -31.95
N PHE A 161 -10.11 39.45 -31.72
CA PHE A 161 -9.16 40.43 -32.23
C PHE A 161 -9.21 40.49 -33.76
N TYR A 162 -9.00 39.37 -34.46
CA TYR A 162 -9.01 39.35 -35.94
C TYR A 162 -10.35 39.74 -36.56
N GLN A 163 -11.47 39.39 -35.96
CA GLN A 163 -12.80 39.82 -36.44
C GLN A 163 -12.97 41.34 -36.34
N SER A 164 -12.48 41.95 -35.26
CA SER A 164 -12.50 43.41 -35.08
C SER A 164 -11.56 44.13 -36.04
N SER A 165 -10.39 43.55 -36.34
CA SER A 165 -9.43 44.09 -37.32
C SER A 165 -9.93 44.04 -38.76
N LYS A 166 -10.75 43.05 -39.13
CA LYS A 166 -11.33 42.91 -40.48
C LYS A 166 -12.55 43.81 -40.70
N SER A 167 -13.30 44.16 -39.67
CA SER A 167 -14.48 45.04 -39.80
C SER A 167 -14.16 46.54 -39.84
N SER A 168 -12.90 46.92 -39.56
CA SER A 168 -12.47 48.32 -39.47
C SER A 168 -12.09 48.94 -40.82
N GLY A 169 -12.04 48.15 -41.90
CA GLY A 169 -11.73 48.62 -43.26
C GLY A 169 -12.88 49.27 -44.04
N MET A 170 -14.06 49.49 -43.44
CA MET A 170 -15.26 49.88 -44.21
C MET A 170 -16.09 51.04 -43.64
N SER A 171 -15.56 51.87 -42.73
CA SER A 171 -16.29 53.05 -42.23
C SER A 171 -15.35 54.23 -41.97
N SER A 172 -15.48 55.26 -42.80
CA SER A 172 -14.68 56.50 -42.81
C SER A 172 -15.33 57.62 -42.00
N THR A 173 -15.38 57.49 -40.67
CA THR A 173 -15.75 58.62 -39.79
C THR A 173 -15.22 58.43 -38.37
N LEU A 174 -14.26 59.29 -37.99
CA LEU A 174 -13.89 59.82 -36.67
C LEU A 174 -13.89 58.86 -35.43
N GLN A 175 -12.69 58.68 -34.87
CA GLN A 175 -12.25 57.89 -33.68
C GLN A 175 -13.25 57.78 -32.50
N PRO A 176 -13.33 56.61 -31.81
CA PRO A 176 -12.23 56.00 -31.06
C PRO A 176 -12.04 54.49 -31.37
N THR A 177 -11.70 54.16 -32.61
CA THR A 177 -11.47 52.79 -33.06
C THR A 177 -10.11 52.21 -32.61
N GLY A 178 -9.13 53.06 -32.30
CA GLY A 178 -7.79 52.67 -31.82
C GLY A 178 -7.82 52.02 -30.44
N ALA A 179 -8.36 52.70 -29.43
CA ALA A 179 -8.40 52.20 -28.05
C ALA A 179 -9.12 50.84 -27.90
N LYS A 180 -10.18 50.60 -28.69
CA LYS A 180 -10.88 49.31 -28.70
C LYS A 180 -10.06 48.20 -29.38
N ALA A 181 -9.33 48.52 -30.44
CA ALA A 181 -8.44 47.57 -31.11
C ALA A 181 -7.21 47.25 -30.24
N ASP A 182 -6.66 48.25 -29.56
CA ASP A 182 -5.54 48.09 -28.62
C ASP A 182 -5.94 47.26 -27.41
N HIS A 183 -7.11 47.50 -26.81
CA HIS A 183 -7.65 46.66 -25.73
C HIS A 183 -7.83 45.19 -26.17
N LEU A 184 -8.35 44.94 -27.38
CA LEU A 184 -8.51 43.57 -27.88
C LEU A 184 -7.18 42.89 -28.21
N ARG A 185 -6.15 43.67 -28.56
CA ARG A 185 -4.78 43.16 -28.72
C ARG A 185 -4.20 42.77 -27.37
N GLU A 186 -4.30 43.66 -26.38
CA GLU A 186 -3.82 43.42 -25.01
C GLU A 186 -4.50 42.18 -24.40
N GLU A 187 -5.82 42.04 -24.55
CA GLU A 187 -6.55 40.86 -24.08
C GLU A 187 -6.07 39.55 -24.76
N MET A 188 -5.74 39.61 -26.05
CA MET A 188 -5.18 38.46 -26.78
C MET A 188 -3.77 38.12 -26.29
N GLU A 189 -2.91 39.12 -26.11
CA GLU A 189 -1.54 38.96 -25.61
C GLU A 189 -1.53 38.41 -24.18
N GLU A 190 -2.41 38.92 -23.30
CA GLU A 190 -2.59 38.38 -21.95
C GLU A 190 -3.04 36.92 -21.96
N ALA A 191 -4.01 36.57 -22.81
CA ALA A 191 -4.50 35.20 -22.92
C ALA A 191 -3.42 34.24 -23.44
N ALA A 192 -2.60 34.69 -24.40
CA ALA A 192 -1.45 33.94 -24.90
C ALA A 192 -0.39 33.74 -23.81
N ASN A 193 -0.01 34.80 -23.09
CA ASN A 193 0.99 34.73 -22.03
C ASN A 193 0.54 33.79 -20.89
N ARG A 194 -0.73 33.87 -20.45
CA ARG A 194 -1.27 32.94 -19.44
C ARG A 194 -1.21 31.49 -19.90
N MET A 195 -1.52 31.23 -21.17
CA MET A 195 -1.46 29.89 -21.75
C MET A 195 -0.02 29.36 -21.79
N GLU A 196 0.94 30.18 -22.22
CA GLU A 196 2.37 29.82 -22.27
C GLU A 196 2.92 29.49 -20.88
N ILE A 197 2.66 30.33 -19.87
CA ILE A 197 3.06 30.07 -18.48
C ILE A 197 2.52 28.73 -17.98
N CYS A 198 1.23 28.44 -18.24
CA CYS A 198 0.63 27.17 -17.84
C CYS A 198 1.23 25.97 -18.58
N ARG A 199 1.57 26.13 -19.87
CA ARG A 199 2.21 25.08 -20.67
C ARG A 199 3.59 24.77 -20.13
N ASP A 200 4.39 25.79 -19.85
CA ASP A 200 5.76 25.63 -19.38
C ASP A 200 5.78 25.01 -17.98
N GLN A 201 4.88 25.42 -17.09
CA GLN A 201 4.71 24.78 -15.78
C GLN A 201 4.31 23.30 -15.89
N LEU A 202 3.31 22.99 -16.73
CA LEU A 202 2.88 21.61 -16.94
C LEU A 202 4.03 20.76 -17.51
N SER A 203 4.80 21.31 -18.43
CA SER A 203 5.96 20.62 -19.02
C SER A 203 7.01 20.32 -17.94
N ALA A 204 7.33 21.29 -17.09
CA ALA A 204 8.24 21.11 -15.97
C ALA A 204 7.76 20.01 -15.01
N ASP A 205 6.47 20.00 -14.66
CA ASP A 205 5.89 18.99 -13.77
C ASP A 205 5.90 17.59 -14.40
N MET A 206 5.64 17.48 -15.70
CA MET A 206 5.71 16.21 -16.44
C MET A 206 7.14 15.67 -16.57
N TYR A 207 8.13 16.54 -16.83
CA TYR A 207 9.54 16.11 -16.84
C TYR A 207 10.03 15.75 -15.44
N SER A 208 9.61 16.48 -14.41
CA SER A 208 9.90 16.15 -13.02
C SER A 208 9.36 14.78 -12.63
N PHE A 209 8.13 14.45 -13.05
CA PHE A 209 7.56 13.12 -12.87
C PHE A 209 8.41 12.02 -13.53
N VAL A 210 8.86 12.23 -14.77
CA VAL A 210 9.74 11.26 -15.46
C VAL A 210 11.09 11.12 -14.75
N ALA A 211 11.66 12.22 -14.25
CA ALA A 211 12.94 12.19 -13.55
C ALA A 211 12.89 11.36 -12.25
N LYS A 212 11.73 11.28 -11.60
CA LYS A 212 11.49 10.48 -10.38
C LYS A 212 11.20 9.00 -10.64
N GLU A 213 11.33 8.52 -11.87
CA GLU A 213 11.02 7.14 -12.23
C GLU A 213 11.77 6.11 -11.36
N ILE A 214 13.05 6.38 -11.07
CA ILE A 214 13.86 5.53 -10.20
C ILE A 214 13.31 5.52 -8.76
N ASP A 215 12.90 6.68 -8.26
CA ASP A 215 12.33 6.81 -6.91
C ASP A 215 11.03 6.00 -6.80
N TYR A 216 10.15 6.07 -7.80
CA TYR A 216 8.92 5.27 -7.82
C TYR A 216 9.18 3.77 -7.91
N ALA A 217 10.20 3.35 -8.69
CA ALA A 217 10.61 1.96 -8.76
C ALA A 217 11.18 1.48 -7.41
N SER A 218 11.85 2.36 -6.67
CA SER A 218 12.45 2.03 -5.37
C SER A 218 11.41 1.60 -4.33
N TYR A 219 10.15 2.05 -4.42
CA TYR A 219 9.09 1.59 -3.51
C TYR A 219 8.88 0.08 -3.57
N PHE A 220 8.98 -0.52 -4.77
CA PHE A 220 8.87 -1.96 -4.94
C PHE A 220 10.13 -2.69 -4.47
N GLN A 221 11.30 -2.08 -4.58
CA GLN A 221 12.51 -2.61 -3.97
C GLN A 221 12.39 -2.64 -2.44
N THR A 222 11.99 -1.53 -1.82
CA THR A 222 11.75 -1.41 -0.38
C THR A 222 10.77 -2.46 0.13
N LEU A 223 9.69 -2.74 -0.64
CA LEU A 223 8.75 -3.82 -0.32
C LEU A 223 9.46 -5.18 -0.20
N ILE A 224 10.28 -5.54 -1.19
CA ILE A 224 10.99 -6.83 -1.20
C ILE A 224 12.02 -6.89 -0.07
N GLU A 225 12.74 -5.80 0.19
CA GLU A 225 13.70 -5.72 1.29
C GLU A 225 13.04 -5.88 2.65
N ALA A 226 11.91 -5.20 2.88
CA ALA A 226 11.13 -5.32 4.11
C ALA A 226 10.61 -6.74 4.32
N GLN A 227 10.11 -7.38 3.25
CA GLN A 227 9.66 -8.78 3.30
C GLN A 227 10.82 -9.74 3.61
N ALA A 228 11.97 -9.57 2.95
CA ALA A 228 13.14 -10.40 3.17
C ALA A 228 13.62 -10.31 4.62
N GLU A 229 13.71 -9.10 5.16
CA GLU A 229 14.14 -8.87 6.54
C GLU A 229 13.17 -9.46 7.56
N TYR A 230 11.86 -9.27 7.37
CA TYR A 230 10.81 -9.87 8.20
C TYR A 230 10.93 -11.40 8.26
N HIS A 231 11.02 -12.05 7.10
CA HIS A 231 11.13 -13.49 7.03
C HIS A 231 12.45 -14.01 7.62
N ARG A 232 13.56 -13.30 7.38
CA ARG A 232 14.87 -13.64 7.94
C ARG A 232 14.85 -13.63 9.47
N LYS A 233 14.36 -12.54 10.08
CA LYS A 233 14.25 -12.43 11.54
C LYS A 233 13.30 -13.45 12.14
N SER A 234 12.15 -13.68 11.49
CA SER A 234 11.17 -14.69 11.92
C SER A 234 11.78 -16.10 11.92
N LEU A 235 12.53 -16.43 10.86
CA LEU A 235 13.22 -17.72 10.76
C LEU A 235 14.33 -17.86 11.82
N GLU A 236 15.14 -16.83 12.01
CA GLU A 236 16.20 -16.81 13.03
C GLU A 236 15.63 -17.08 14.43
N LEU A 237 14.52 -16.42 14.77
CA LEU A 237 13.80 -16.65 16.01
C LEU A 237 13.33 -18.11 16.14
N LEU A 238 12.68 -18.67 15.11
CA LEU A 238 12.21 -20.05 15.12
C LEU A 238 13.36 -21.06 15.27
N GLN A 239 14.46 -20.83 14.55
CA GLN A 239 15.67 -21.65 14.62
C GLN A 239 16.32 -21.60 16.01
N SER A 240 16.22 -20.48 16.72
CA SER A 240 16.74 -20.36 18.09
C SER A 240 15.90 -21.14 19.12
N VAL A 241 14.59 -21.27 18.89
CA VAL A 241 13.66 -21.89 19.84
C VAL A 241 13.56 -23.41 19.68
N LEU A 242 13.66 -23.92 18.44
CA LEU A 242 13.55 -25.37 18.17
C LEU A 242 14.52 -26.26 18.98
N PRO A 243 15.80 -25.90 19.17
CA PRO A 243 16.71 -26.65 20.03
C PRO A 243 16.27 -26.66 21.50
N LEU A 244 15.69 -25.56 22.00
CA LEU A 244 15.20 -25.47 23.37
C LEU A 244 14.01 -26.40 23.59
N ILE A 245 13.10 -26.49 22.62
CA ILE A 245 11.98 -27.44 22.63
C ILE A 245 12.52 -28.88 22.71
N LYS A 246 13.49 -29.23 21.86
CA LYS A 246 14.10 -30.58 21.86
C LYS A 246 14.77 -30.90 23.19
N ALA A 247 15.56 -29.96 23.73
CA ALA A 247 16.22 -30.14 25.02
C ALA A 247 15.20 -30.37 26.15
N HIS A 248 14.09 -29.62 26.17
CA HIS A 248 13.02 -29.84 27.14
C HIS A 248 12.34 -31.21 27.00
N GLN A 249 12.12 -31.69 25.77
CA GLN A 249 11.55 -33.01 25.53
C GLN A 249 12.51 -34.14 25.95
N GLU A 250 13.79 -34.02 25.62
CA GLU A 250 14.82 -35.01 25.96
C GLU A 250 15.11 -35.07 27.47
N SER A 251 15.07 -33.92 28.15
CA SER A 251 15.26 -33.83 29.61
C SER A 251 14.02 -34.23 30.41
N TRP A 252 12.89 -34.55 29.76
CA TRP A 252 11.65 -34.86 30.46
C TRP A 252 11.74 -36.22 31.17
N VAL A 253 11.46 -36.22 32.47
CA VAL A 253 11.68 -37.38 33.35
C VAL A 253 10.69 -38.51 33.05
N GLU A 254 9.43 -38.19 32.75
CA GLU A 254 8.42 -39.21 32.44
C GLU A 254 8.51 -39.64 30.98
N LYS A 255 9.23 -40.75 30.74
CA LYS A 255 9.26 -41.39 29.42
C LYS A 255 7.99 -42.25 29.23
N PRO A 256 7.48 -42.41 27.99
CA PRO A 256 6.27 -43.19 27.77
C PRO A 256 6.46 -44.66 28.17
N CYS A 257 5.75 -45.12 29.20
CA CYS A 257 5.82 -46.49 29.69
C CYS A 257 4.83 -47.46 28.99
N TYR A 258 3.84 -46.91 28.27
CA TYR A 258 2.75 -47.68 27.66
C TYR A 258 2.64 -47.36 26.16
N GLY A 259 2.24 -48.35 25.37
CA GLY A 259 2.01 -48.19 23.93
C GLY A 259 3.28 -48.17 23.07
N LYS A 260 4.45 -48.51 23.63
CA LYS A 260 5.72 -48.68 22.92
C LYS A 260 6.16 -50.15 22.91
N PRO A 261 6.96 -50.58 21.92
CA PRO A 261 7.63 -51.89 21.95
C PRO A 261 8.42 -52.07 23.25
N LEU A 262 8.48 -53.32 23.75
CA LEU A 262 9.14 -53.64 25.01
C LEU A 262 10.63 -53.25 24.98
N GLU A 263 11.31 -53.47 23.85
CA GLU A 263 12.71 -53.13 23.66
C GLU A 263 12.96 -51.62 23.81
N GLU A 264 12.06 -50.80 23.28
CA GLU A 264 12.14 -49.34 23.38
C GLU A 264 11.87 -48.88 24.82
N HIS A 265 10.88 -49.48 25.51
CA HIS A 265 10.61 -49.21 26.92
C HIS A 265 11.81 -49.53 27.82
N LEU A 266 12.42 -50.71 27.66
CA LEU A 266 13.58 -51.15 28.45
C LEU A 266 14.80 -50.26 28.18
N ALA A 267 15.06 -49.93 26.91
CA ALA A 267 16.13 -49.01 26.53
C ALA A 267 15.92 -47.59 27.07
N LEU A 268 14.69 -47.07 27.03
CA LEU A 268 14.37 -45.72 27.52
C LEU A 268 14.41 -45.63 29.05
N SER A 269 13.91 -46.66 29.74
CA SER A 269 13.85 -46.68 31.20
C SER A 269 15.14 -47.18 31.85
N GLU A 270 16.12 -47.65 31.07
CA GLU A 270 17.37 -48.25 31.55
C GLU A 270 17.12 -49.41 32.53
N ARG A 271 16.16 -50.28 32.19
CA ARG A 271 15.77 -51.44 33.01
C ARG A 271 15.88 -52.73 32.23
N ASP A 272 16.14 -53.81 32.95
CA ASP A 272 16.14 -55.18 32.40
C ASP A 272 14.72 -55.79 32.35
N ILE A 273 13.82 -55.32 33.21
CA ILE A 273 12.44 -55.79 33.32
C ILE A 273 11.48 -54.60 33.17
N ALA A 274 10.35 -54.82 32.48
CA ALA A 274 9.36 -53.78 32.29
C ALA A 274 8.81 -53.30 33.64
N PHE A 275 8.64 -51.98 33.80
CA PHE A 275 8.20 -51.38 35.07
C PHE A 275 6.95 -52.05 35.64
N PRO A 276 5.88 -52.31 34.87
CA PRO A 276 4.68 -52.94 35.41
C PRO A 276 4.93 -54.37 35.92
N ILE A 277 5.78 -55.15 35.23
CA ILE A 277 6.09 -56.53 35.62
C ILE A 277 6.88 -56.53 36.92
N GLU A 278 7.91 -55.69 37.02
CA GLU A 278 8.74 -55.60 38.22
C GLU A 278 7.92 -55.15 39.42
N ALA A 279 7.06 -54.13 39.27
CA ALA A 279 6.18 -53.68 40.34
C ALA A 279 5.22 -54.78 40.83
N CYS A 280 4.64 -55.55 39.90
CA CYS A 280 3.77 -56.69 40.26
C CYS A 280 4.54 -57.79 41.00
N VAL A 281 5.75 -58.15 40.54
CA VAL A 281 6.57 -59.19 41.17
C VAL A 281 7.04 -58.74 42.55
N THR A 282 7.51 -57.50 42.70
CA THR A 282 7.92 -56.94 44.00
C THR A 282 6.77 -56.94 44.99
N MET A 283 5.55 -56.54 44.58
CA MET A 283 4.40 -56.62 45.47
C MET A 283 4.02 -58.05 45.88
N LEU A 284 4.12 -59.02 44.97
CA LEU A 284 3.88 -60.43 45.32
C LEU A 284 4.92 -60.96 46.31
N LEU A 285 6.18 -60.54 46.20
CA LEU A 285 7.23 -60.92 47.15
C LEU A 285 7.06 -60.23 48.51
N GLU A 286 6.65 -58.97 48.52
CA GLU A 286 6.49 -58.18 49.76
C GLU A 286 5.22 -58.54 50.54
N CYS A 287 4.09 -58.72 49.86
CA CYS A 287 2.80 -58.97 50.50
C CYS A 287 2.30 -60.41 50.33
N GLY A 288 2.57 -61.05 49.20
CA GLY A 288 2.07 -62.42 48.95
C GLY A 288 2.72 -63.48 49.84
N MET A 289 3.95 -63.25 50.30
CA MET A 289 4.64 -64.18 51.21
C MET A 289 4.25 -64.04 52.69
N GLN A 290 3.40 -63.07 53.06
CA GLN A 290 2.88 -62.91 54.43
C GLN A 290 1.51 -63.57 54.63
N GLU A 291 0.87 -64.06 53.56
CA GLU A 291 -0.47 -64.67 53.60
C GLU A 291 -0.46 -66.21 53.64
N GLU A 292 0.72 -66.85 53.78
CA GLU A 292 0.89 -68.29 54.09
C GLU A 292 1.36 -68.53 55.53
#